data_AF-W6KFC9-F1
#
_entry.id   AF-W6KFC9-F1
#
_cell.length_a   1.000
_cell.length_b   1.000
_cell.length_c   1.000
_cell.angle_alpha   90.00
_cell.angle_beta   90.00
_cell.angle_gamma   90.00
#
_symmetry.space_group_name_H-M   'P 1'
#
loop_
_entity.id
_entity.type
_entity.pdbx_description
1 polymer ?
#
loop_
_entity_poly.entity_id
_entity_poly.type
_entity_poly.pdbx_seq_one_letter_code
_entity_poly.pdbx_strand_id
1 'polypeptide(L)'
;MPQQFTFHDLSNEAIRSMPPSEALQKHLENAQLAHRICVAKALKADESVEERCALTWGEVVLRYKQWADYRPPFQFSEAQKKYNAYWTPKRLAADDANPLK
;
A
#
# COMPACT_ATOMS: atom_id res chain seq x y z
N MET A 1 5.85 29.19 4.32
CA MET A 1 5.52 28.25 5.42
C MET A 1 6.51 27.10 5.33
N PRO A 2 7.33 26.81 6.35
CA PRO A 2 8.21 25.66 6.28
C PRO A 2 7.33 24.40 6.26
N GLN A 3 7.43 23.60 5.20
CA GLN A 3 6.87 22.26 5.20
C GLN A 3 7.60 21.50 6.30
N GLN A 4 6.94 21.27 7.44
CA GLN A 4 7.41 20.33 8.43
C GLN A 4 7.42 18.97 7.74
N PHE A 5 8.60 18.50 7.35
CA PHE A 5 8.80 17.12 6.98
C PHE A 5 8.60 16.31 8.26
N THR A 6 7.37 15.84 8.50
CA THR A 6 7.10 14.85 9.52
C THR A 6 7.85 13.60 9.12
N PHE A 7 9.01 13.38 9.74
CA PHE A 7 9.76 12.16 9.58
C PHE A 7 8.92 11.04 10.19
N HIS A 8 8.33 10.20 9.35
CA HIS A 8 7.59 9.04 9.79
C HIS A 8 8.58 7.94 10.12
N ASP A 9 8.46 7.34 11.31
CA ASP A 9 9.22 6.13 11.61
C ASP A 9 8.65 4.98 10.76
N LEU A 10 9.50 4.47 9.89
CA LEU A 10 9.21 3.47 8.88
C LEU A 10 9.75 2.09 9.31
N SER A 11 10.21 1.93 10.56
CA SER A 11 10.67 0.64 11.09
C SER A 11 9.52 -0.36 11.20
N ASN A 12 9.81 -1.64 10.94
CA ASN A 12 8.82 -2.71 11.13
C ASN A 12 8.30 -2.78 12.57
N GLU A 13 9.10 -2.34 13.53
CA GLU A 13 8.74 -2.28 14.95
C GLU A 13 7.72 -1.18 15.22
N ALA A 14 7.89 0.01 14.65
CA ALA A 14 6.92 1.10 14.74
C ALA A 14 5.60 0.74 14.06
N ILE A 15 5.65 0.03 12.92
CA ILE A 15 4.46 -0.33 12.14
C ILE A 15 3.61 -1.41 12.83
N ARG A 16 4.23 -2.32 13.59
CA ARG A 16 3.53 -3.46 14.23
C ARG A 16 2.47 -3.05 15.25
N SER A 17 2.64 -1.91 15.91
CA SER A 17 1.70 -1.42 16.92
C SER A 17 0.59 -0.54 16.34
N MET A 18 0.62 -0.25 15.04
CA MET A 18 -0.35 0.63 14.39
C MET A 18 -1.66 -0.09 14.05
N PRO A 19 -2.79 0.64 14.01
CA PRO A 19 -4.01 0.15 13.39
C PRO A 19 -3.74 -0.33 11.95
N PRO A 20 -4.41 -1.38 11.46
CA PRO A 20 -4.07 -1.98 10.17
C PRO A 20 -4.12 -1.00 8.98
N SER A 21 -5.05 -0.04 8.98
CA SER A 21 -5.12 1.02 7.96
C SER A 21 -3.85 1.88 7.93
N GLU A 22 -3.37 2.29 9.11
CA GLU A 22 -2.17 3.11 9.26
C GLU A 22 -0.92 2.30 8.95
N ALA A 23 -0.88 1.03 9.40
CA ALA A 23 0.22 0.12 9.12
C ALA A 23 0.40 -0.12 7.61
N LEU A 24 -0.70 -0.36 6.88
CA LEU A 24 -0.67 -0.55 5.43
C LEU A 24 -0.21 0.72 4.70
N GLN A 25 -0.65 1.89 5.16
CA GLN A 25 -0.19 3.16 4.62
C GLN A 25 1.33 3.32 4.83
N LYS A 26 1.86 3.02 6.02
CA LYS A 26 3.29 3.11 6.30
C LYS A 26 4.11 2.10 5.51
N HIS A 27 3.63 0.87 5.34
CA HIS A 27 4.27 -0.10 4.45
C HIS A 27 4.33 0.38 2.99
N LEU A 28 3.29 1.05 2.50
CA LEU A 28 3.30 1.65 1.17
C LEU A 28 4.30 2.82 1.08
N GLU A 29 4.33 3.71 2.06
CA GLU A 29 5.30 4.81 2.14
C GLU A 29 6.76 4.27 2.15
N ASN A 30 7.03 3.18 2.86
CA ASN A 30 8.33 2.49 2.87
C ASN A 30 8.73 2.02 1.48
N ALA A 31 7.82 1.30 0.81
CA ALA A 31 8.08 0.76 -0.52
C ALA A 31 8.35 1.89 -1.53
N GLN A 32 7.57 2.98 -1.46
CA GLN A 32 7.76 4.16 -2.31
C GLN A 32 9.11 4.82 -2.06
N LEU A 33 9.53 4.95 -0.80
CA LEU A 33 10.84 5.51 -0.46
C LEU A 33 11.98 4.63 -0.98
N ALA A 34 11.89 3.31 -0.75
CA ALA A 34 12.88 2.37 -1.24
C ALA A 34 13.03 2.42 -2.78
N HIS A 35 11.91 2.52 -3.49
CA HIS A 35 11.91 2.68 -4.95
C HIS A 35 12.56 4.00 -5.39
N ARG A 36 12.20 5.13 -4.76
CA ARG A 36 12.83 6.43 -5.06
C ARG A 36 14.34 6.42 -4.85
N ILE A 37 14.81 5.77 -3.78
CA ILE A 37 16.25 5.60 -3.51
C ILE A 37 16.90 4.72 -4.59
N CYS A 38 16.24 3.64 -5.02
CA CYS A 38 16.74 2.80 -6.12
C CYS A 38 16.89 3.61 -7.41
N VAL A 39 15.83 4.35 -7.81
CA VAL A 39 15.82 5.18 -9.01
C VAL A 39 16.95 6.22 -8.97
N ALA A 40 17.11 6.92 -7.84
CA ALA A 40 18.19 7.90 -7.69
C ALA A 40 19.58 7.28 -7.82
N LYS A 41 19.78 6.05 -7.32
CA LYS A 41 21.05 5.32 -7.47
C LYS A 41 21.29 4.85 -8.90
N ALA A 42 20.27 4.31 -9.57
CA ALA A 42 20.35 3.87 -10.96
C ALA A 42 20.67 5.05 -11.90
N LEU A 43 19.98 6.17 -11.74
CA LEU A 43 20.24 7.40 -12.51
C LEU A 43 21.65 7.95 -12.27
N LYS A 44 22.14 7.89 -11.03
CA LYS A 44 23.53 8.31 -10.72
C LYS A 44 24.57 7.38 -11.34
N ALA A 45 24.23 6.10 -11.52
CA ALA A 45 25.10 5.09 -12.11
C ALA A 45 24.94 4.95 -13.63
N ASP A 46 24.05 5.74 -14.25
CA ASP A 46 23.68 5.63 -15.68
C ASP A 46 23.21 4.22 -16.08
N GLU A 47 22.54 3.53 -15.15
CA GLU A 47 21.93 2.21 -15.37
C GLU A 47 20.46 2.34 -15.81
N SER A 48 19.92 1.37 -16.55
CA SER A 48 18.47 1.32 -16.83
C SER A 48 17.68 1.23 -15.52
N VAL A 49 16.80 2.20 -15.30
CA VAL A 49 15.95 2.28 -14.11
C VAL A 49 14.96 1.12 -14.09
N GLU A 50 14.41 0.76 -15.25
CA GLU A 50 13.44 -0.32 -15.40
C GLU A 50 14.05 -1.65 -14.98
N GLU A 51 15.24 -1.98 -15.49
CA GLU A 51 15.91 -3.24 -15.15
C GLU A 51 16.40 -3.24 -13.70
N ARG A 52 16.98 -2.12 -13.24
CA ARG A 52 17.60 -2.05 -11.91
C ARG A 52 16.58 -2.01 -10.78
N CYS A 53 15.44 -1.35 -10.99
CA CYS A 53 14.48 -1.05 -9.94
C CYS A 53 13.15 -1.80 -10.06
N ALA A 54 12.99 -2.71 -11.03
CA ALA A 54 11.79 -3.54 -11.22
C ALA A 54 11.29 -4.20 -9.92
N LEU A 55 12.19 -4.76 -9.11
CA LEU A 55 11.80 -5.42 -7.85
C LEU A 55 11.21 -4.43 -6.83
N THR A 56 11.83 -3.25 -6.68
CA THR A 56 11.30 -2.21 -5.78
C THR A 56 9.97 -1.64 -6.29
N TRP A 57 9.79 -1.58 -7.62
CA TRP A 57 8.51 -1.20 -8.21
C TRP A 57 7.43 -2.27 -7.96
N GLY A 58 7.78 -3.55 -8.11
CA GLY A 58 6.88 -4.66 -7.79
C GLY A 58 6.39 -4.63 -6.34
N GLU A 59 7.28 -4.29 -5.40
CA GLU A 59 6.92 -4.11 -3.99
C GLU A 59 5.96 -2.93 -3.79
N VAL A 60 6.18 -1.78 -4.46
CA VAL A 60 5.24 -0.64 -4.43
C VAL A 60 3.85 -1.07 -4.88
N VAL A 61 3.76 -1.79 -6.01
CA VAL A 61 2.48 -2.27 -6.55
C VAL A 61 1.80 -3.24 -5.58
N LEU A 62 2.56 -4.16 -4.98
CA LEU A 62 2.03 -5.11 -4.00
C LEU A 62 1.45 -4.38 -2.78
N ARG A 63 2.20 -3.44 -2.19
CA ARG A 63 1.73 -2.67 -1.02
C ARG A 63 0.57 -1.75 -1.34
N TYR A 64 0.56 -1.18 -2.55
CA TYR A 64 -0.56 -0.36 -3.01
C TYR A 64 -1.84 -1.18 -3.08
N LYS A 65 -1.79 -2.39 -3.66
CA LYS A 65 -2.94 -3.31 -3.68
C LYS A 65 -3.41 -3.64 -2.27
N GLN A 66 -2.51 -4.05 -1.37
CA GLN A 66 -2.87 -4.36 0.02
C GLN A 66 -3.58 -3.19 0.73
N TRP A 67 -3.08 -1.97 0.54
CA TRP A 67 -3.71 -0.77 1.10
C TRP A 67 -5.06 -0.44 0.42
N ALA A 68 -5.12 -0.54 -0.91
CA ALA A 68 -6.31 -0.24 -1.71
C ALA A 68 -7.44 -1.28 -1.55
N ASP A 69 -7.11 -2.53 -1.24
CA ASP A 69 -8.05 -3.62 -0.99
C ASP A 69 -8.51 -3.64 0.47
N TYR A 70 -7.74 -3.04 1.38
CA TYR A 70 -8.12 -2.96 2.77
C TYR A 70 -9.35 -2.08 2.95
N ARG A 71 -10.31 -2.61 3.69
CA ARG A 71 -11.59 -1.96 4.00
C ARG A 71 -11.70 -1.94 5.52
N PRO A 72 -11.39 -0.82 6.18
CA PRO A 72 -11.54 -0.76 7.63
C PRO A 72 -12.99 -1.06 8.00
N PRO A 73 -13.24 -1.92 8.99
CA PRO A 73 -14.60 -2.20 9.45
C PRO A 73 -15.26 -0.92 9.94
N PHE A 74 -16.48 -0.64 9.49
CA PHE A 74 -17.29 0.42 10.08
C PHE A 74 -17.48 0.13 11.57
N GLN A 75 -16.94 0.98 12.45
CA GLN A 75 -16.96 0.72 13.90
C GLN A 75 -18.35 0.85 14.54
N PHE A 76 -19.31 1.46 13.83
CA PHE A 76 -20.68 1.62 14.33
C PHE A 76 -21.72 1.44 13.22
N SER A 77 -22.79 0.72 13.57
CA SER A 77 -24.08 0.57 12.89
C SER A 77 -24.18 -0.41 11.72
N GLU A 78 -25.42 -0.85 11.48
CA GLU A 78 -25.99 -1.65 10.38
C GLU A 78 -25.22 -1.66 9.03
N ALA A 79 -24.51 -0.59 8.70
CA ALA A 79 -23.60 -0.53 7.56
C ALA A 79 -22.55 -1.65 7.56
N GLN A 80 -21.94 -2.01 8.70
CA GLN A 80 -20.96 -3.11 8.74
C GLN A 80 -21.60 -4.47 8.43
N LYS A 81 -22.81 -4.71 8.96
CA LYS A 81 -23.58 -5.93 8.67
C LYS A 81 -23.97 -6.00 7.20
N LYS A 82 -24.49 -4.90 6.64
CA LYS A 82 -24.86 -4.82 5.20
C LYS A 82 -23.65 -4.96 4.29
N TYR A 83 -22.53 -4.32 4.65
CA TYR A 83 -21.28 -4.39 3.91
C TYR A 83 -20.74 -5.83 3.88
N ASN A 84 -20.61 -6.49 5.04
CA ASN A 84 -20.13 -7.86 5.13
C ASN A 84 -21.07 -8.88 4.45
N ALA A 85 -22.38 -8.63 4.47
CA ALA A 85 -23.35 -9.46 3.74
C ALA A 85 -23.25 -9.30 2.22
N TYR A 86 -22.94 -8.09 1.75
CA TYR A 86 -22.85 -7.77 0.32
C TYR A 86 -21.51 -8.18 -0.29
N TRP A 87 -20.41 -7.91 0.41
CA TRP A 87 -19.04 -8.23 0.01
C TRP A 87 -18.58 -9.56 0.59
N THR A 88 -19.02 -10.65 -0.04
CA THR A 88 -18.57 -12.01 0.32
C THR A 88 -17.28 -12.38 -0.41
N PRO A 89 -16.46 -13.31 0.12
CA PRO A 89 -15.23 -13.76 -0.55
C PRO A 89 -15.47 -14.25 -1.98
N LYS A 90 -16.61 -14.91 -2.22
CA LYS A 90 -17.01 -15.39 -3.55
C LYS A 90 -17.27 -14.25 -4.53
N ARG A 91 -17.80 -13.13 -4.04
CA ARG A 91 -18.12 -11.96 -4.86
C ARG A 91 -16.88 -11.13 -5.15
N LEU A 92 -16.02 -10.95 -4.16
CA LEU A 92 -14.71 -10.30 -4.35
C LEU A 92 -13.91 -11.03 -5.43
N ALA A 93 -13.82 -12.37 -5.34
CA ALA A 93 -13.16 -13.18 -6.36
C ALA A 93 -13.81 -13.10 -7.76
N ALA A 94 -15.11 -12.83 -7.85
CA ALA A 94 -15.81 -12.68 -9.12
C ALA A 94 -15.58 -11.30 -9.76
N ASP A 95 -15.51 -10.24 -8.96
CA ASP A 95 -15.16 -8.89 -9.42
C ASP A 95 -13.68 -8.80 -9.79
N ASP A 96 -12.79 -9.42 -9.01
CA ASP A 96 -11.36 -9.50 -9.34
C ASP A 96 -11.10 -10.25 -10.66
N ALA A 97 -11.94 -11.23 -10.98
CA ALA A 97 -11.88 -11.97 -12.24
C ALA A 97 -12.48 -11.20 -13.44
N ASN A 98 -13.24 -10.12 -13.19
CA ASN A 98 -13.84 -9.28 -14.23
C ASN A 98 -13.82 -7.79 -13.81
N PRO A 99 -12.64 -7.17 -13.75
CA PRO A 99 -12.47 -5.80 -13.22
C PRO A 99 -13.06 -4.69 -14.11
N LEU A 100 -13.67 -5.03 -15.26
CA LEU A 100 -14.22 -4.09 -16.24
C LEU A 100 -15.74 -4.23 -16.45
N LYS A 101 -16.43 -4.98 -15.59
CA LYS A 101 -17.91 -5.00 -15.59
C LYS A 101 -18.50 -3.81 -14.86
#